data_AF-A0A2V8ZSE8-F1
#
_entry.id   AF-A0A2V8ZSE8-F1
#
_cell.length_a   1.000
_cell.length_b   1.000
_cell.length_c   1.000
_cell.angle_alpha   90.00
_cell.angle_beta   90.00
_cell.angle_gamma   90.00
#
_symmetry.space_group_name_H-M   'P 1'
#
loop_
_entity.id
_entity.type
_entity.pdbx_description
1 polymer ?
#
loop_
_entity_poly.entity_id
_entity_poly.type
_entity_poly.pdbx_seq_one_letter_code
_entity_poly.pdbx_strand_id
1 'polypeptide(L)'
;MPSRSLYLDGNYLVKNPAWHVEESAWKAKEILRMLRRNQVFPSAVCEVGCRAGEMLAQLQQKLGGEATFWGYDVSSLAIELA
;
A
#
# COMPACT_ATOMS: atom_id res chain seq x y z
N MET A 1 -7.14 12.13 22.23
CA MET A 1 -6.50 11.02 21.50
C MET A 1 -7.51 10.47 20.52
N PRO A 2 -7.17 10.25 19.23
CA PRO A 2 -8.11 9.58 18.33
C PRO A 2 -8.44 8.19 18.89
N SER A 3 -9.70 7.79 18.82
CA SER A 3 -10.12 6.47 19.30
C SER A 3 -9.34 5.39 18.56
N ARG A 4 -8.90 4.35 19.27
CA ARG A 4 -8.23 3.17 18.71
C ARG A 4 -9.05 2.44 17.62
N SER A 5 -10.30 2.84 17.42
CA SER A 5 -11.29 2.19 16.56
C SER A 5 -11.42 2.78 15.15
N LEU A 6 -10.81 3.93 14.84
CA LEU A 6 -11.10 4.66 13.59
C LEU A 6 -11.00 3.78 12.33
N TYR A 7 -9.99 2.91 12.27
CA TYR A 7 -9.75 2.02 11.14
C TYR A 7 -10.38 0.63 11.31
N LEU A 8 -11.05 0.38 12.44
CA LEU A 8 -11.59 -0.92 12.82
C LEU A 8 -13.13 -0.95 12.81
N ASP A 9 -13.77 0.19 13.07
CA ASP A 9 -15.23 0.29 13.21
C ASP A 9 -15.98 0.58 11.90
N GLY A 10 -15.26 0.69 10.78
CA GLY A 10 -15.82 0.90 9.45
C GLY A 10 -16.27 2.31 9.12
N ASN A 11 -16.34 3.23 10.09
CA ASN A 11 -16.72 4.62 9.81
C ASN A 11 -15.75 5.31 8.84
N TYR A 12 -14.47 4.94 8.90
CA TYR A 12 -13.47 5.45 7.97
C TYR A 12 -13.69 4.95 6.54
N LEU A 13 -14.08 3.67 6.35
CA LEU A 13 -14.40 3.11 5.03
C LEU A 13 -15.55 3.87 4.39
N VAL A 14 -16.64 4.08 5.13
CA VAL A 14 -17.83 4.78 4.64
C VAL A 14 -17.48 6.18 4.13
N LYS A 15 -16.56 6.86 4.81
CA LYS A 15 -16.10 8.21 4.41
C LYS A 15 -15.04 8.19 3.32
N ASN A 16 -14.32 7.09 3.15
CA ASN A 16 -13.19 6.94 2.22
C ASN A 16 -13.31 5.58 1.51
N PRO A 17 -14.30 5.40 0.62
CA PRO A 17 -14.67 4.09 0.10
C PRO A 17 -13.59 3.44 -0.77
N ALA A 18 -12.79 4.25 -1.46
CA ALA A 18 -11.64 3.77 -2.23
C ALA A 18 -10.36 3.63 -1.40
N TRP A 19 -10.42 3.90 -0.09
CA TRP A 19 -9.29 3.84 0.83
C TRP A 19 -8.00 4.53 0.33
N HIS A 20 -8.14 5.59 -0.47
CA HIS A 20 -7.07 6.39 -1.10
C HIS A 20 -6.25 5.67 -2.18
N VAL A 21 -6.83 4.64 -2.81
CA VAL A 21 -6.26 3.90 -3.95
C VAL A 21 -5.84 4.84 -5.08
N GLU A 22 -6.61 5.89 -5.32
CA GLU A 22 -6.39 6.94 -6.33
C GLU A 22 -5.01 7.61 -6.28
N GLU A 23 -4.36 7.66 -5.11
CA GLU A 23 -3.02 8.25 -4.97
C GLU A 23 -1.88 7.24 -5.23
N SER A 24 -2.19 5.94 -5.26
CA SER A 24 -1.21 4.86 -5.22
C SER A 24 -0.31 4.84 -6.45
N ALA A 25 -0.87 5.08 -7.64
CA ALA A 25 -0.09 5.08 -8.88
C ALA A 25 0.99 6.19 -8.90
N TRP A 26 0.66 7.38 -8.42
CA TRP A 26 1.62 8.48 -8.30
C TRP A 26 2.69 8.18 -7.24
N LYS A 27 2.30 7.67 -6.06
CA LYS A 27 3.25 7.31 -5.00
C LYS A 27 4.21 6.21 -5.44
N ALA A 28 3.69 5.16 -6.07
CA ALA A 28 4.50 4.06 -6.60
C ALA A 28 5.52 4.56 -7.64
N LYS A 29 5.12 5.48 -8.52
CA LYS A 29 6.03 6.10 -9.50
C LYS A 29 7.20 6.82 -8.82
N GLU A 30 6.94 7.59 -7.77
CA GLU A 30 8.01 8.30 -7.05
C GLU A 30 8.91 7.35 -6.26
N ILE A 31 8.37 6.28 -5.67
CA ILE A 31 9.19 5.21 -5.06
C ILE A 31 10.12 4.57 -6.09
N LEU A 32 9.60 4.16 -7.25
CA LEU A 32 10.40 3.57 -8.33
C LEU A 32 11.49 4.52 -8.82
N ARG A 33 11.19 5.83 -8.89
CA ARG A 33 12.17 6.85 -9.24
C ARG A 33 13.30 6.92 -8.21
N MET A 34 12.97 6.87 -6.92
CA MET A 34 13.95 6.85 -5.84
C MET A 34 14.81 5.58 -5.87
N LEU A 35 14.20 4.40 -6.05
CA LEU A 35 14.91 3.12 -6.12
C LEU A 35 15.92 3.13 -7.28
N ARG A 36 15.48 3.51 -8.49
CA ARG A 36 16.37 3.60 -9.67
C ARG A 36 17.50 4.59 -9.48
N ARG A 37 17.21 5.79 -8.95
CA ARG A 37 18.24 6.82 -8.71
C ARG A 37 19.36 6.32 -7.80
N ASN A 38 19.02 5.48 -6.83
CA ASN A 38 19.97 4.93 -5.87
C ASN A 38 20.45 3.52 -6.23
N GLN A 39 20.13 3.01 -7.42
CA GLN A 39 20.50 1.66 -7.87
C GLN A 39 20.08 0.55 -6.88
N VAL A 40 18.89 0.70 -6.28
CA VAL A 40 18.32 -0.28 -5.34
C VAL A 40 17.38 -1.21 -6.10
N PHE A 41 17.64 -2.52 -6.00
CA PHE A 41 16.86 -3.58 -6.65
C PHE A 41 16.39 -4.58 -5.58
N PRO A 42 15.22 -4.34 -4.97
CA PRO A 42 14.75 -5.18 -3.87
C PRO A 42 14.31 -6.56 -4.37
N SER A 43 14.76 -7.62 -3.70
CA SER A 43 14.23 -8.99 -3.86
C SER A 43 12.99 -9.25 -2.99
N ALA A 44 12.72 -8.37 -2.03
CA ALA A 44 11.51 -8.40 -1.22
C ALA A 44 11.08 -6.97 -0.85
N VAL A 45 9.78 -6.74 -0.82
CA VAL A 45 9.16 -5.45 -0.46
C VAL A 45 8.10 -5.71 0.61
N CYS A 46 8.11 -4.90 1.67
CA CYS A 46 7.12 -4.92 2.73
C CYS A 46 6.54 -3.52 2.93
N GLU A 47 5.21 -3.41 3.00
CA GLU A 47 4.52 -2.17 3.38
C GLU A 47 3.76 -2.38 4.69
N VAL A 48 4.09 -1.57 5.70
CA VAL A 48 3.39 -1.51 6.99
C VAL A 48 2.41 -0.35 6.96
N GLY A 49 1.12 -0.64 7.16
CA GLY A 49 0.02 0.27 6.86
C GLY A 49 -0.34 0.25 5.37
N CYS A 50 -0.42 -0.95 4.77
CA CYS A 50 -0.61 -1.12 3.32
C CYS A 50 -2.01 -0.80 2.81
N ARG A 51 -2.97 -0.59 3.71
CA ARG A 51 -4.36 -0.29 3.35
C ARG A 51 -4.90 -1.33 2.37
N ALA A 52 -5.50 -0.90 1.24
CA ALA A 52 -5.99 -1.76 0.17
C ALA A 52 -4.88 -2.36 -0.73
N GLY A 53 -3.60 -2.20 -0.38
CA GLY A 53 -2.48 -2.85 -1.07
C GLY A 53 -2.16 -2.33 -2.48
N GLU A 54 -2.93 -1.37 -3.03
CA GLU A 54 -2.74 -0.92 -4.42
C GLU A 54 -1.31 -0.41 -4.70
N MET A 55 -0.66 0.26 -3.75
CA MET A 55 0.72 0.71 -3.96
C MET A 55 1.68 -0.48 -4.13
N LEU A 56 1.52 -1.56 -3.33
CA LEU A 56 2.28 -2.80 -3.51
C LEU A 56 1.98 -3.44 -4.87
N ALA A 57 0.72 -3.49 -5.29
CA ALA A 57 0.33 -4.03 -6.60
C ALA A 57 0.99 -3.25 -7.76
N GLN A 58 0.98 -1.92 -7.69
CA GLN A 58 1.67 -1.04 -8.65
C GLN A 58 3.18 -1.29 -8.66
N LEU A 59 3.80 -1.42 -7.48
CA LEU A 59 5.23 -1.71 -7.38
C LEU A 59 5.58 -3.10 -7.96
N GLN A 60 4.77 -4.12 -7.66
CA GLN A 60 4.96 -5.48 -8.17
C GLN A 60 4.90 -5.52 -9.70
N GLN A 61 3.92 -4.86 -10.31
CA GLN A 61 3.82 -4.78 -11.77
C GLN A 61 5.02 -4.09 -12.44
N LYS A 62 5.65 -3.12 -11.75
CA LYS A 62 6.72 -2.29 -12.34
C LYS A 62 8.13 -2.76 -12.03
N LEU A 63 8.34 -3.37 -10.86
CA LEU A 63 9.64 -3.95 -10.49
C LEU A 63 9.87 -5.26 -11.24
N GLY A 64 8.80 -6.00 -11.55
CA GLY A 64 8.88 -7.28 -12.27
C GLY A 64 9.70 -8.34 -11.54
N GLY A 65 9.72 -9.56 -12.08
CA GLY A 65 10.59 -10.63 -11.60
C GLY A 65 10.11 -11.36 -10.32
N GLU A 66 11.05 -12.05 -9.67
CA GLU A 66 10.85 -12.94 -8.51
C GLU A 66 10.71 -12.20 -7.16
N ALA A 67 10.62 -10.87 -7.18
CA ALA A 67 10.52 -10.09 -5.95
C ALA A 67 9.23 -10.45 -5.19
N THR A 68 9.36 -10.68 -3.88
CA THR A 68 8.24 -11.03 -3.01
C THR A 68 7.65 -9.78 -2.36
N PHE A 69 6.33 -9.73 -2.20
CA PHE A 69 5.62 -8.57 -1.68
C PHE A 69 4.76 -8.97 -0.49
N TRP A 70 4.82 -8.17 0.58
CA TRP A 70 4.05 -8.37 1.80
C TRP A 70 3.40 -7.07 2.24
N GLY A 71 2.09 -7.11 2.50
CA GLY A 71 1.33 -6.01 3.04
C GLY A 71 0.80 -6.35 4.43
N TYR A 72 0.91 -5.40 5.35
CA TYR A 72 0.31 -5.51 6.67
C TYR A 72 -0.50 -4.24 6.96
N ASP A 73 -1.75 -4.39 7.36
CA ASP A 73 -2.55 -3.29 7.88
C ASP A 73 -3.31 -3.75 9.13
N VAL A 74 -3.59 -2.81 10.04
CA VAL A 74 -4.39 -3.08 11.23
C VAL A 74 -5.88 -3.17 10.89
N SER A 75 -6.30 -2.53 9.81
CA SER A 75 -7.67 -2.54 9.29
C SER A 75 -7.93 -3.80 8.47
N SER A 76 -8.66 -4.77 9.02
CA SER A 76 -9.16 -5.90 8.23
C SER A 76 -10.04 -5.43 7.06
N LEU A 77 -10.80 -4.35 7.26
CA LEU A 77 -11.66 -3.74 6.25
C LEU A 77 -10.88 -3.16 5.07
N ALA A 78 -9.65 -2.68 5.30
CA ALA A 78 -8.80 -2.21 4.22
C ALA A 78 -8.20 -3.41 3.45
N ILE A 79 -7.80 -4.46 4.18
CA ILE A 79 -7.28 -5.70 3.58
C ILE A 79 -8.34 -6.41 2.73
N GLU A 80 -9.62 -6.34 3.10
CA GLU A 80 -10.73 -6.89 2.30
C GLU A 80 -10.90 -6.23 0.91
N LEU A 81 -10.29 -5.05 0.69
CA LEU A 81 -10.31 -4.36 -0.60
C LEU A 81 -9.12 -4.73 -1.52
N ALA A 82 -8.15 -5.49 -1.01
CA ALA A 82 -6.91 -5.81 -1.71
C ALA A 82 -7.05 -6.92 -2.77
#